data_AF-A0A2D9BEE3-F1
#
_entry.id   AF-A0A2D9BEE3-F1
#
_cell.length_a   1.000
_cell.length_b   1.000
_cell.length_c   1.000
_cell.angle_alpha   90.00
_cell.angle_beta   90.00
_cell.angle_gamma   90.00
#
_symmetry.space_group_name_H-M   'P 1'
#
loop_
_entity.id
_entity.type
_entity.pdbx_description
1 polymer ?
#
loop_
_entity_poly.entity_id
_entity_poly.type
_entity_poly.pdbx_seq_one_letter_code
_entity_poly.pdbx_strand_id
1 'polypeptide(L)'
;GPFIKWNNMFINVNKKYDFDNLSEEDIIELIETKKQKEIDKLINEWPDEGIRLEKARWGRFNLIKGKTKVELPKSTKADKITLDEAKDILEKKAPKKKTRKKSTKKKSTAKKK
;
A
#
# COMPACT_ATOMS: atom_id res chain seq x y z
N GLY A 1 -18.94 -3.73 12.14
CA GLY A 1 -19.84 -4.35 11.15
C GLY A 1 -19.41 -5.79 10.95
N PRO A 2 -20.35 -6.70 10.65
CA PRO A 2 -20.04 -8.10 10.37
C PRO A 2 -19.08 -8.24 9.19
N PHE A 3 -18.20 -9.25 9.24
CA PHE A 3 -17.24 -9.53 8.18
C PHE A 3 -16.99 -11.03 8.06
N ILE A 4 -16.62 -11.46 6.86
CA ILE A 4 -16.18 -12.82 6.56
C ILE A 4 -14.66 -12.81 6.46
N LYS A 5 -13.99 -13.73 7.17
CA LYS A 5 -12.56 -13.96 7.00
C LYS A 5 -12.37 -15.10 6.00
N TRP A 6 -11.81 -14.79 4.83
CA TRP A 6 -11.60 -15.76 3.76
C TRP A 6 -10.20 -15.59 3.17
N ASN A 7 -9.41 -16.67 3.08
CA ASN A 7 -8.05 -16.65 2.54
C ASN A 7 -7.16 -15.50 3.08
N ASN A 8 -7.19 -15.28 4.41
CA ASN A 8 -6.51 -14.18 5.10
C ASN A 8 -6.97 -12.75 4.67
N MET A 9 -8.06 -12.64 3.92
CA MET A 9 -8.74 -11.39 3.59
C MET A 9 -9.95 -11.17 4.50
N PHE A 10 -10.30 -9.91 4.69
CA PHE A 10 -11.49 -9.48 5.42
C PHE A 10 -12.50 -8.90 4.43
N ILE A 11 -13.66 -9.55 4.30
CA ILE A 11 -14.75 -9.15 3.42
C ILE A 11 -15.85 -8.58 4.28
N ASN A 12 -16.11 -7.28 4.15
CA ASN A 12 -17.16 -6.60 4.91
C ASN A 12 -18.53 -6.93 4.31
N VAL A 13 -19.47 -7.33 5.15
CA VAL A 13 -20.84 -7.65 4.73
C VAL A 13 -21.69 -6.37 4.81
N ASN A 14 -22.24 -5.95 3.68
CA ASN A 14 -23.08 -4.74 3.63
C ASN A 14 -24.44 -4.99 4.30
N LYS A 15 -25.10 -3.93 4.76
CA LYS A 15 -26.45 -3.96 5.37
C LYS A 15 -27.55 -4.53 4.48
N LYS A 16 -27.27 -4.73 3.18
CA LYS A 16 -28.18 -5.39 2.23
C LYS A 16 -28.33 -6.89 2.56
N TYR A 17 -27.32 -7.51 3.16
CA TYR A 17 -27.31 -8.92 3.49
C TYR A 17 -27.63 -9.13 4.97
N ASP A 18 -28.34 -10.22 5.25
CA ASP A 18 -28.50 -10.72 6.61
C ASP A 18 -27.30 -11.62 6.94
N PHE A 19 -26.45 -11.17 7.87
CA PHE A 19 -25.24 -11.90 8.22
C PHE A 19 -25.53 -13.27 8.86
N ASP A 20 -26.63 -13.37 9.62
CA ASP A 20 -26.98 -14.60 10.33
C ASP A 20 -27.64 -15.64 9.41
N ASN A 21 -28.10 -15.21 8.22
CA ASN A 21 -28.77 -16.04 7.22
C ASN A 21 -28.11 -15.94 5.82
N LEU A 22 -26.79 -15.81 5.76
CA LEU A 22 -26.06 -15.80 4.48
C LEU A 22 -26.20 -17.14 3.75
N SER A 23 -26.69 -17.09 2.52
CA SER A 23 -26.64 -18.25 1.62
C SER A 23 -25.23 -18.45 1.06
N GLU A 24 -24.96 -19.64 0.52
CA GLU A 24 -23.70 -19.92 -0.17
C GLU A 24 -23.48 -18.96 -1.35
N GLU A 25 -24.54 -18.65 -2.09
CA GLU A 25 -24.54 -17.73 -3.23
C GLU A 25 -24.14 -16.30 -2.79
N ASP A 26 -24.68 -15.81 -1.67
CA ASP A 26 -24.31 -14.50 -1.11
C ASP A 26 -22.83 -14.44 -0.73
N ILE A 27 -22.31 -15.52 -0.14
CA ILE A 27 -20.91 -15.61 0.27
C ILE A 27 -20.01 -15.58 -0.97
N ILE A 28 -20.36 -16.33 -2.02
CA ILE A 28 -19.61 -16.35 -3.29
C ILE A 28 -19.63 -14.94 -3.91
N GLU A 29 -20.79 -14.29 -4.00
CA GLU A 29 -20.92 -12.93 -4.55
C GLU A 29 -20.04 -11.93 -3.78
N LEU A 30 -20.04 -11.99 -2.44
CA LEU A 30 -19.21 -11.14 -1.58
C LEU A 30 -17.71 -11.36 -1.81
N ILE A 31 -17.29 -12.62 -1.96
CA ILE A 31 -15.90 -12.98 -2.26
C ILE A 31 -15.50 -12.49 -3.65
N GLU A 32 -16.31 -12.73 -4.67
CA GLU A 32 -16.06 -12.30 -6.05
C GLU A 32 -15.99 -10.78 -6.16
N THR A 33 -16.93 -10.08 -5.53
CA THR A 33 -16.91 -8.61 -5.43
C THR A 33 -15.64 -8.11 -4.77
N LYS A 34 -15.16 -8.79 -3.72
CA LYS A 34 -13.89 -8.41 -3.06
C LYS A 34 -12.68 -8.67 -3.96
N LYS A 35 -12.63 -9.80 -4.68
CA LYS A 35 -11.58 -10.12 -5.64
C LYS A 35 -11.52 -9.08 -6.76
N GLN A 36 -12.66 -8.74 -7.35
CA GLN A 36 -12.74 -7.73 -8.39
C GLN A 36 -12.23 -6.38 -7.90
N LYS A 37 -12.58 -5.98 -6.67
CA LYS A 37 -12.07 -4.73 -6.06
C LYS A 37 -10.56 -4.73 -5.86
N GLU A 38 -9.94 -5.87 -5.53
CA GLU A 38 -8.47 -5.95 -5.43
C GLU A 38 -7.82 -5.87 -6.82
N ILE A 39 -8.40 -6.53 -7.84
CA ILE A 39 -7.96 -6.44 -9.24
C ILE A 39 -8.06 -5.00 -9.73
N ASP A 40 -9.22 -4.35 -9.58
CA ASP A 40 -9.45 -2.98 -10.01
C ASP A 40 -8.55 -1.97 -9.30
N LYS A 41 -8.09 -2.31 -8.09
CA LYS A 41 -7.17 -1.50 -7.30
C LYS A 41 -5.73 -1.63 -7.80
N LEU A 42 -5.32 -2.76 -8.35
CA LEU A 42 -4.00 -2.95 -8.93
C LEU A 42 -4.00 -2.41 -10.36
N ILE A 43 -3.16 -1.42 -10.64
CA ILE A 43 -3.03 -0.85 -11.99
C ILE A 43 -1.92 -1.58 -12.74
N ASN A 44 -0.71 -1.56 -12.17
CA ASN A 44 0.46 -2.22 -12.73
C ASN A 44 1.27 -2.87 -11.61
N GLU A 45 1.80 -4.06 -11.87
CA GLU A 45 2.75 -4.75 -11.00
C GLU A 45 4.01 -5.10 -11.80
N TRP A 46 5.16 -4.75 -11.24
CA TRP A 46 6.47 -5.12 -11.77
C TRP A 46 7.17 -5.99 -10.73
N PRO A 47 6.98 -7.32 -10.80
CA PRO A 47 7.48 -8.25 -9.79
C PRO A 47 9.01 -8.28 -9.74
N ASP A 48 9.69 -8.17 -10.88
CA ASP A 48 11.17 -8.18 -10.97
C ASP A 48 11.83 -7.05 -10.16
N GLU A 49 11.18 -5.88 -10.13
CA GLU A 49 11.66 -4.70 -9.40
C GLU A 49 11.04 -4.56 -8.01
N GLY A 50 10.06 -5.41 -7.68
CA GLY A 50 9.25 -5.31 -6.49
C GLY A 50 8.45 -4.01 -6.40
N ILE A 51 8.01 -3.47 -7.55
CA ILE A 51 7.25 -2.21 -7.64
C ILE A 51 5.78 -2.51 -7.93
N ARG A 52 4.87 -1.86 -7.20
CA ARG A 52 3.42 -1.95 -7.41
C ARG A 52 2.81 -0.56 -7.53
N LEU A 53 1.93 -0.40 -8.52
CA LEU A 53 1.13 0.79 -8.73
C LEU A 53 -0.33 0.46 -8.48
N GLU A 54 -0.92 1.07 -7.46
CA GLU A 54 -2.28 0.80 -7.00
C GLU A 54 -3.12 2.09 -6.89
N LYS A 55 -4.44 1.99 -7.05
CA LYS A 55 -5.38 3.07 -6.75
C LYS A 55 -5.44 3.33 -5.24
N ALA A 56 -5.42 4.60 -4.86
CA ALA A 56 -5.61 5.06 -3.49
C ALA A 56 -7.06 5.50 -3.24
N ARG A 57 -7.40 5.74 -1.96
CA ARG A 57 -8.78 6.03 -1.51
C ARG A 57 -9.40 7.30 -2.11
N TRP A 58 -8.59 8.28 -2.49
CA TRP A 58 -9.04 9.61 -2.94
C TRP A 58 -8.81 9.87 -4.44
N GLY A 59 -8.85 8.81 -5.27
CA GLY A 59 -8.54 8.90 -6.71
C GLY A 59 -7.08 9.24 -7.01
N ARG A 60 -6.22 9.13 -6.00
CA ARG A 60 -4.76 9.25 -6.10
C ARG A 60 -4.18 7.87 -6.41
N PHE A 61 -2.88 7.80 -6.67
CA PHE A 61 -2.21 6.54 -6.93
C PHE A 61 -1.10 6.30 -5.90
N ASN A 62 -0.89 5.05 -5.54
CA ASN A 62 0.17 4.62 -4.64
C ASN A 62 1.20 3.84 -5.44
N LEU A 63 2.42 4.34 -5.48
CA LEU A 63 3.57 3.63 -5.99
C LEU A 63 4.36 3.07 -4.81
N ILE A 64 4.46 1.74 -4.73
CA ILE A 64 4.99 1.02 -3.58
C ILE A 64 6.19 0.19 -4.02
N LYS A 65 7.32 0.32 -3.32
CA LYS A 65 8.51 -0.53 -3.44
C LYS A 65 9.01 -0.90 -2.05
N GLY A 66 8.72 -2.12 -1.60
CA GLY A 66 9.05 -2.59 -0.25
C GLY A 66 8.50 -1.66 0.84
N LYS A 67 9.39 -0.96 1.56
CA LYS A 67 9.02 0.01 2.62
C LYS A 67 8.76 1.43 2.10
N THR A 68 9.14 1.72 0.86
CA THR A 68 8.96 3.04 0.26
C THR A 68 7.59 3.10 -0.39
N LYS A 69 6.77 4.06 0.02
CA LYS A 69 5.48 4.34 -0.58
C LYS A 69 5.42 5.80 -0.98
N VAL A 70 5.09 6.04 -2.25
CA VAL A 70 4.93 7.37 -2.82
C VAL A 70 3.49 7.52 -3.27
N GLU A 71 2.85 8.60 -2.82
CA GLU A 71 1.51 8.96 -3.25
C GLU A 71 1.62 9.94 -4.43
N LEU A 72 0.93 9.58 -5.52
CA LEU A 72 0.87 10.32 -6.77
C LEU A 72 -0.49 11.04 -6.89
N PRO A 73 -0.51 12.25 -7.47
CA PRO A 73 -1.75 13.01 -7.61
C PRO A 73 -2.72 12.36 -8.59
N LYS A 74 -4.01 12.71 -8.47
CA LYS A 74 -5.09 12.23 -9.35
C LYS A 74 -4.92 12.62 -10.83
N SER A 75 -4.08 13.62 -11.12
CA SER A 75 -3.77 14.07 -12.48
C SER A 75 -2.77 13.17 -13.20
N THR A 76 -2.10 12.27 -12.49
CA THR A 76 -1.12 11.35 -13.08
C THR A 76 -1.85 10.27 -13.88
N LYS A 77 -1.42 10.03 -15.13
CA LYS A 77 -1.94 8.94 -15.97
C LYS A 77 -1.31 7.62 -15.54
N ALA A 78 -1.74 7.08 -14.41
CA ALA A 78 -1.16 5.88 -13.79
C ALA A 78 -1.12 4.67 -14.74
N ASP A 79 -2.13 4.48 -15.58
CA ASP A 79 -2.19 3.37 -16.54
C ASP A 79 -1.09 3.43 -17.62
N LYS A 80 -0.49 4.60 -17.82
CA LYS A 80 0.58 4.83 -18.81
C LYS A 80 1.97 4.93 -18.19
N ILE A 81 2.10 4.85 -16.86
CA ILE A 81 3.39 4.92 -16.19
C ILE A 81 4.21 3.69 -16.59
N THR A 82 5.41 3.94 -17.11
CA THR A 82 6.37 2.89 -17.41
C THR A 82 7.21 2.53 -16.18
N LEU A 83 7.90 1.40 -16.25
CA LEU A 83 8.79 0.94 -15.19
C LEU A 83 9.91 1.96 -14.88
N ASP A 84 10.46 2.63 -15.90
CA ASP A 84 11.50 3.64 -15.71
C ASP A 84 10.96 4.91 -15.04
N GLU A 85 9.79 5.40 -15.44
CA GLU A 85 9.14 6.54 -14.78
C GLU A 85 8.80 6.22 -13.32
N ALA A 86 8.35 5.00 -13.03
CA ALA A 86 8.10 4.55 -11.67
C ALA A 86 9.38 4.54 -10.82
N LYS A 87 10.49 4.04 -11.37
CA LYS A 87 11.81 4.06 -10.70
C LYS A 87 12.26 5.50 -10.41
N ASP A 88 12.15 6.40 -11.37
CA ASP A 88 12.50 7.81 -11.23
C ASP A 88 11.71 8.51 -10.12
N ILE A 89 10.40 8.25 -10.05
CA ILE A 89 9.52 8.79 -9.02
C ILE A 89 9.95 8.29 -7.63
N LEU A 90 10.23 6.99 -7.52
CA LEU A 90 10.67 6.36 -6.28
C LEU A 90 12.02 6.90 -5.82
N GLU A 91 12.97 7.09 -6.75
CA GLU A 91 14.30 7.61 -6.43
C GLU A 91 14.25 9.07 -5.97
N LYS A 92 13.46 9.92 -6.63
CA LYS A 92 13.28 11.33 -6.26
C LYS A 92 12.65 11.51 -4.87
N LYS A 93 11.80 10.55 -4.47
CA LYS A 93 11.08 10.58 -3.18
C LYS A 93 11.73 9.73 -2.10
N ALA A 94 12.71 8.90 -2.45
CA ALA A 94 13.48 8.15 -1.47
C ALA A 94 14.10 9.14 -0.48
N PRO A 95 14.08 8.85 0.83
CA PRO A 95 14.70 9.71 1.81
C PRO A 95 16.19 9.86 1.45
N LYS A 96 16.62 11.09 1.12
CA LYS A 96 18.03 11.41 0.91
C LYS A 96 18.80 10.80 2.08
N LYS A 97 19.78 9.92 1.80
CA LYS A 97 20.64 9.30 2.81
C LYS A 97 21.12 10.41 3.74
N LYS A 98 20.56 10.48 4.95
CA LYS A 98 21.08 11.36 5.99
C LYS A 98 22.45 10.80 6.32
N THR A 99 23.50 11.46 5.86
CA THR A 99 24.85 11.23 6.36
C THR A 99 24.79 11.38 7.87
N ARG A 100 24.92 10.25 8.57
CA ARG A 100 24.91 10.21 10.04
C ARG A 100 26.09 11.08 10.48
N LYS A 101 25.80 12.29 10.96
CA LYS A 101 26.82 13.18 11.51
C LYS A 101 27.44 12.43 12.69
N LYS A 102 28.71 12.05 12.55
CA LYS A 102 29.48 11.29 13.53
C LYS A 102 29.40 12.05 14.84
N SER A 103 28.67 11.54 15.83
CA SER A 103 28.56 12.18 17.13
C SER A 103 29.94 12.13 17.79
N THR A 104 30.55 13.29 17.97
CA THR A 104 31.78 13.42 18.76
C THR A 104 31.45 13.07 20.20
N LYS A 105 32.04 11.98 20.69
CA LYS A 105 31.87 11.45 22.04
C LYS A 105 32.35 12.52 23.03
N LYS A 106 31.42 13.24 23.68
CA LYS A 106 31.76 14.21 24.72
C LYS A 106 32.28 13.45 25.93
N LYS A 107 33.58 13.58 26.19
CA LYS A 107 34.28 13.02 27.35
C LYS A 107 33.77 13.76 28.60
N SER A 108 32.87 13.14 29.37
CA SER A 108 32.46 13.68 30.67
C SER A 108 33.52 13.31 31.72
N THR A 109 34.06 14.36 32.34
CA THR A 109 35.06 14.37 33.39
C THR A 109 34.59 13.69 34.68
N ALA A 110 35.52 12.97 35.33
CA ALA A 110 35.34 12.29 36.60
C ALA A 110 34.95 13.29 37.72
N LYS A 111 33.89 12.98 38.46
CA LYS A 111 33.48 13.72 39.66
C LYS A 111 34.31 13.19 40.85
N LYS A 112 35.03 14.09 41.53
CA LYS A 112 35.81 13.82 42.75
C LYS A 112 35.18 14.62 43.90
N LYS A 113 35.28 14.01 45.09
CA LYS A 113 34.76 14.40 46.42
C LYS A 113 33.32 14.02 46.71
#